data_AF-A0A2P2M8Y9-F1
#
_entry.id   AF-A0A2P2M8Y9-F1
#
_cell.length_a   1.000
_cell.length_b   1.000
_cell.length_c   1.000
_cell.angle_alpha   90.00
_cell.angle_beta   90.00
_cell.angle_gamma   90.00
#
_symmetry.space_group_name_H-M   'P 1'
#
loop_
_entity.id
_entity.type
_entity.pdbx_description
1 polymer ?
#
loop_
_entity_poly.entity_id
_entity_poly.type
_entity_poly.pdbx_seq_one_letter_code
_entity_poly.pdbx_strand_id
1 'polypeptide(L)' 'MPLLKRFSGSKWISMRKAGGDEFGDFYPTRPECQADLPKTRFKPRPGKTLSPRRWQAAFSEDGHLNIAKVLRRIQRGV' A
#
# COMPACT_ATOMS: atom_id res chain seq x y z
N MET A 1 -22.16 30.27 -13.79
CA MET A 1 -22.29 28.92 -14.40
C MET A 1 -21.18 28.77 -15.42
N PRO A 2 -20.49 27.61 -15.59
CA PRO A 2 -20.77 26.25 -15.12
C PRO A 2 -19.75 25.74 -14.07
N LEU A 3 -20.17 25.07 -12.99
CA LEU A 3 -20.47 23.63 -12.89
C LEU A 3 -19.27 22.72 -13.18
N LEU A 4 -18.32 22.65 -12.24
CA LEU A 4 -17.47 21.46 -12.11
C LEU A 4 -18.11 20.52 -11.08
N LYS A 5 -18.66 19.44 -11.63
CA LYS A 5 -19.35 18.34 -10.93
C LYS A 5 -18.54 17.88 -9.72
N ARG A 6 -19.12 18.07 -8.53
CA ARG A 6 -18.76 17.31 -7.32
C ARG A 6 -18.90 15.83 -7.66
N PHE A 7 -17.76 15.13 -7.69
CA PHE A 7 -17.75 13.69 -7.91
C PHE A 7 -18.48 13.02 -6.74
N SER A 8 -19.63 12.45 -7.08
CA SER A 8 -20.55 11.73 -6.22
C SER A 8 -19.88 10.47 -5.65
N GLY A 9 -19.99 10.30 -4.34
CA GLY A 9 -20.07 9.01 -3.67
C GLY A 9 -18.99 8.00 -4.00
N SER A 10 -17.87 8.01 -3.27
CA SER A 10 -17.03 6.84 -3.15
C SER A 10 -17.76 5.78 -2.31
N LYS A 11 -18.54 4.94 -2.98
CA LYS A 11 -18.94 3.63 -2.49
C LYS A 11 -17.64 2.95 -2.05
N TRP A 12 -17.48 2.74 -0.75
CA TRP A 12 -16.36 1.97 -0.23
C TRP A 12 -16.52 0.56 -0.78
N ILE A 13 -15.79 0.28 -1.86
CA ILE A 13 -15.63 -1.08 -2.34
C ILE A 13 -14.88 -1.78 -1.22
N SER A 14 -15.62 -2.58 -0.43
CA SER A 14 -15.04 -3.50 0.53
C SER A 14 -14.08 -4.36 -0.25
N MET A 15 -12.79 -4.06 -0.11
CA MET A 15 -11.71 -4.79 -0.74
C MET A 15 -11.80 -6.20 -0.17
N ARG A 16 -12.41 -7.12 -0.95
CA ARG A 16 -12.48 -8.54 -0.61
C ARG A 16 -11.11 -8.95 -0.10
N LYS A 17 -11.08 -9.72 0.99
CA LYS A 17 -9.85 -10.37 1.46
C LYS A 17 -9.33 -11.25 0.32
N ALA A 18 -8.44 -10.71 -0.50
CA ALA A 18 -7.63 -11.47 -1.43
C ALA A 18 -6.75 -12.37 -0.56
N GLY A 19 -7.12 -13.65 -0.50
CA GLY A 19 -6.37 -14.64 0.24
C GLY A 19 -4.95 -14.72 -0.31
N GLY A 20 -3.98 -14.58 0.58
CA GLY A 20 -2.73 -15.36 0.58
C GLY A 20 -1.72 -15.21 -0.56
N ASP A 21 -2.11 -15.38 -1.83
CA ASP A 21 -1.19 -15.88 -2.86
C ASP A 21 -0.90 -14.93 -4.02
N GLU A 22 -1.80 -14.03 -4.44
CA GLU A 22 -1.59 -13.27 -5.69
C GLU A 22 -0.62 -12.07 -5.63
N PHE A 23 -0.12 -11.68 -4.44
CA PHE A 23 0.81 -10.55 -4.33
C PHE A 23 2.29 -10.93 -4.56
N GLY A 24 2.63 -12.22 -4.53
CA GLY A 24 4.00 -12.69 -4.72
C GLY A 24 4.49 -12.55 -6.16
N ASP A 25 3.57 -12.61 -7.12
CA ASP A 25 3.92 -12.77 -8.54
C ASP A 25 3.84 -11.48 -9.35
N PHE A 26 3.25 -10.41 -8.80
CA PHE A 26 3.07 -9.14 -9.53
C PHE A 26 4.41 -8.46 -9.86
N TYR A 27 5.41 -8.63 -9.00
CA TYR A 27 6.77 -8.13 -9.21
C TYR A 27 7.74 -9.30 -9.21
N PRO A 28 7.91 -9.98 -10.36
CA PRO A 28 8.81 -11.12 -10.44
C PRO A 28 10.22 -10.69 -10.07
N THR A 29 10.90 -11.52 -9.27
CA THR A 29 12.30 -11.27 -8.96
C THR A 29 13.16 -11.51 -10.19
N ARG A 30 14.20 -10.70 -10.35
CA ARG A 30 15.14 -10.85 -11.46
C ARG A 30 15.87 -12.21 -11.34
N PRO A 31 16.02 -12.98 -12.44
CA PRO A 31 16.60 -14.34 -12.41
C PRO A 31 17.98 -14.42 -11.76
N GLU A 32 18.79 -13.38 -11.93
CA GLU A 32 20.12 -13.24 -11.32
C GLU A 32 20.10 -13.16 -9.80
N CYS A 33 18.96 -12.81 -9.19
CA CYS A 33 18.84 -12.70 -7.74
C CYS A 33 18.17 -13.92 -7.10
N GLN A 34 17.62 -14.87 -7.87
CA GLN A 34 16.81 -15.98 -7.35
C GLN A 34 17.54 -16.81 -6.27
N ALA A 35 18.84 -17.03 -6.44
CA ALA A 35 19.67 -17.86 -5.55
C ALA A 35 20.01 -17.16 -4.22
N ASP A 36 20.10 -15.83 -4.23
CA ASP A 36 20.57 -15.02 -3.09
C ASP A 36 19.42 -14.39 -2.29
N LEU A 37 18.17 -14.72 -2.59
CA LEU A 37 17.01 -14.15 -1.89
C LEU A 37 16.89 -14.73 -0.48
N PRO A 38 17.02 -13.92 0.57
CA PRO A 38 16.67 -14.38 1.90
C PRO A 38 15.17 -14.64 1.96
N LYS A 39 14.77 -15.76 2.56
CA LYS A 39 13.35 -16.10 2.73
C LYS A 39 12.65 -15.02 3.55
N THR A 40 11.81 -14.21 2.88
CA THR A 40 11.17 -13.08 3.55
C THR A 40 10.11 -13.59 4.53
N ARG A 41 10.14 -13.08 5.76
CA ARG A 41 9.05 -13.30 6.75
C ARG A 41 7.90 -12.30 6.57
N PHE A 42 8.10 -11.32 5.69
CA PHE A 42 7.13 -10.30 5.37
C PHE A 42 6.11 -10.86 4.38
N LYS A 43 4.89 -11.10 4.85
CA LYS A 43 3.76 -11.46 3.99
C LYS A 43 2.85 -10.24 3.84
N PRO A 44 2.70 -9.67 2.63
CA PRO A 44 1.71 -8.63 2.38
C PRO A 44 0.34 -9.11 2.87
N ARG A 45 -0.31 -8.35 3.75
CA ARG A 45 -1.63 -8.69 4.27
C ARG A 45 -2.65 -7.75 3.61
N PRO A 46 -3.72 -8.27 2.99
CA PRO A 46 -4.80 -7.43 2.47
C PRO A 46 -5.40 -6.61 3.62
N GLY A 47 -5.65 -5.32 3.37
CA GLY A 47 -6.17 -4.39 4.37
C GLY A 47 -5.14 -3.81 5.34
N LYS A 48 -3.84 -4.15 5.21
CA LYS A 48 -2.75 -3.53 5.98
C LYS A 48 -1.93 -2.53 5.17
N THR A 49 -2.57 -1.86 4.21
CA THR A 49 -1.95 -0.79 3.41
C THR A 49 -2.53 0.55 3.85
N LEU A 50 -1.75 1.62 3.72
CA LEU A 50 -2.24 2.97 3.98
C LEU A 50 -3.34 3.35 3.00
N SER A 51 -4.37 4.06 3.49
CA SER A 51 -5.30 4.75 2.61
C SER A 51 -4.59 5.91 1.88
N PRO A 52 -5.09 6.36 0.72
CA PRO A 52 -4.48 7.47 -0.04
C PRO A 52 -4.27 8.72 0.81
N ARG A 53 -5.25 9.07 1.66
CA ARG A 53 -5.15 10.21 2.58
C ARG A 53 -4.00 10.05 3.59
N ARG A 54 -3.79 8.85 4.11
CA ARG A 54 -2.72 8.57 5.09
C ARG A 54 -1.34 8.49 4.44
N TRP A 55 -1.28 8.07 3.18
CA TRP A 55 -0.06 8.11 2.37
C TRP A 55 0.39 9.56 2.15
N GLN A 56 -0.51 10.43 1.67
CA GLN A 56 -0.19 11.85 1.45
C GLN A 56 0.22 12.56 2.76
N ALA A 57 -0.43 12.25 3.88
CA ALA A 57 -0.08 12.82 5.20
C ALA A 57 1.21 12.24 5.84
N ALA A 58 1.94 11.35 5.14
CA ALA A 58 3.21 10.83 5.61
C ALA A 58 4.41 11.67 5.16
N PHE A 59 4.20 12.59 4.21
CA PHE A 59 5.22 13.51 3.74
C PHE A 59 5.33 14.73 4.67
N SER A 60 6.55 15.24 4.82
CA SER A 60 6.85 16.56 5.41
C SER A 60 6.46 17.68 4.44
N GLU A 61 6.42 18.91 4.91
CA GLU A 61 6.22 20.10 4.07
C GLU A 61 7.31 20.22 3.00
N ASP A 62 8.54 19.82 3.32
CA ASP A 62 9.68 19.77 2.38
C ASP A 62 9.63 18.57 1.41
N GLY A 63 8.60 17.74 1.46
CA GLY A 63 8.44 16.56 0.58
C GLY A 63 9.18 15.31 1.04
N HIS A 64 9.79 15.29 2.22
CA HIS A 64 10.44 14.09 2.77
C HIS A 64 9.43 13.08 3.33
N LEU A 65 9.58 11.80 2.97
CA LEU A 65 8.74 10.73 3.50
C LEU A 65 9.17 10.31 4.91
N ASN A 66 8.26 10.37 5.88
CA ASN A 66 8.50 9.79 7.21
C ASN A 66 8.30 8.27 7.18
N ILE A 67 9.32 7.53 6.74
CA ILE A 67 9.26 6.08 6.55
C ILE A 67 8.97 5.33 7.84
N ALA A 68 9.48 5.79 8.99
CA ALA A 68 9.23 5.18 10.29
C ALA A 68 7.75 5.25 10.71
N LYS A 69 7.05 6.33 10.34
CA LYS A 69 5.60 6.49 10.57
C LYS A 69 4.78 5.59 9.65
N VAL A 70 5.18 5.47 8.38
CA VAL A 70 4.55 4.58 7.38
C VAL A 70 4.65 3.12 7.80
N LEU A 71 5.86 2.65 8.12
CA LEU A 71 6.10 1.26 8.51
C LEU A 71 5.29 0.86 9.75
N ARG A 72 5.25 1.72 10.77
CA ARG A 72 4.46 1.47 11.99
C ARG A 72 2.97 1.27 11.70
N ARG A 73 2.40 2.04 10.75
CA ARG A 73 0.98 1.92 10.38
C ARG A 73 0.70 0.65 9.57
N ILE A 74 1.56 0.33 8.60
CA ILE A 74 1.44 -0.89 7.78
C ILE A 74 1.53 -2.15 8.66
N GLN A 75 2.50 -2.19 9.57
CA GLN A 75 2.67 -3.34 10.47
C GLN A 75 1.45 -3.54 11.39
N ARG A 76 0.92 -2.45 11.94
CA ARG A 76 -0.24 -2.46 12.85
C ARG A 76 -1.59 -2.59 12.12
N GLY A 77 -1.67 -2.21 10.85
CA GLY A 77 -2.90 -2.21 10.07
C GLY A 77 -3.88 -1.09 10.45
N VAL A 78 -3.36 0.09 10.83
CA VAL A 78 -4.16 1.22 11.33
C VAL A 78 -4.45 2.21 10.22
#